data_AF-A0A7S1A3E4-F1
#
_entry.id   AF-A0A7S1A3E4-F1
#
_cell.length_a   1.000
_cell.length_b   1.000
_cell.length_c   1.000
_cell.angle_alpha   90.00
_cell.angle_beta   90.00
_cell.angle_gamma   90.00
#
_symmetry.space_group_name_H-M   'P 1'
#
loop_
_entity.id
_entity.type
_entity.pdbx_description
1 polymer ?
#
loop_
_entity_poly.entity_id
_entity_poly.type
_entity_poly.pdbx_seq_one_letter_code
_entity_poly.pdbx_strand_id
1 'polypeptide(L)'
;SKGAAGPGAIRAIFGVTSMTTRSCHGCSNRFDADRVTDLVVRVPLLSHEAQMNADSREREERQPVSLQELLKAAWSPENIEGYDCRVCRTRPSKHGAKAHGATQKSSISETKDVL
;
A
#
# COMPACT_ATOMS: atom_id res chain seq x y z
N SER A 1 -2.51 12.24 44.81
CA SER A 1 -3.22 11.02 44.36
C SER A 1 -3.14 10.95 42.85
N LYS A 2 -2.46 9.94 42.31
CA LYS A 2 -2.34 9.68 40.87
C LYS A 2 -3.70 9.18 40.36
N GLY A 3 -4.32 9.93 39.45
CA GLY A 3 -5.50 9.46 38.71
C GLY A 3 -5.07 8.36 37.75
N ALA A 4 -5.57 7.15 37.95
CA ALA A 4 -5.42 6.06 37.00
C ALA A 4 -6.15 6.45 35.71
N ALA A 5 -5.41 6.62 34.61
CA ALA A 5 -6.02 6.62 33.28
C ALA A 5 -6.60 5.22 33.07
N GLY A 6 -7.93 5.10 33.13
CA GLY A 6 -8.63 3.86 32.79
C GLY A 6 -8.31 3.45 31.34
N PRO A 7 -8.48 2.16 30.99
CA PRO A 7 -8.26 1.68 29.63
C PRO A 7 -9.09 2.55 28.67
N GLY A 8 -8.41 3.22 27.73
CA GLY A 8 -9.03 4.16 26.81
C GLY A 8 -10.18 3.48 26.07
N ALA A 9 -11.41 3.93 26.32
CA ALA A 9 -12.60 3.40 25.68
C ALA A 9 -12.50 3.61 24.16
N ILE A 10 -12.36 2.51 23.40
CA ILE A 10 -12.44 2.53 21.95
C ILE A 10 -13.89 2.84 21.59
N ARG A 11 -14.13 3.98 20.94
CA ARG A 11 -15.49 4.46 20.61
C ARG A 11 -16.14 3.74 19.43
N ALA A 12 -15.35 3.15 18.52
CA ALA A 12 -15.81 2.35 17.39
C ALA A 12 -14.64 1.58 16.74
N ILE A 13 -14.92 0.45 16.11
CA ILE A 13 -14.00 -0.27 15.22
C ILE A 13 -14.53 -0.12 13.79
N PHE A 14 -13.72 0.46 12.90
CA PHE A 14 -14.06 0.56 11.48
C PHE A 14 -13.27 -0.49 10.71
N GLY A 15 -13.95 -1.49 10.15
CA GLY A 15 -13.35 -2.41 9.20
C GLY A 15 -13.19 -1.71 7.84
N VAL A 16 -11.96 -1.66 7.32
CA VAL A 16 -11.66 -1.02 6.03
C VAL A 16 -11.35 -2.09 5.01
N THR A 17 -12.26 -2.32 4.07
CA THR A 17 -11.96 -3.18 2.92
C THR A 17 -11.20 -2.38 1.87
N SER A 18 -9.96 -2.78 1.59
CA SER A 18 -9.17 -2.29 0.48
C SER A 18 -9.29 -3.21 -0.73
N MET A 19 -9.43 -2.61 -1.90
CA MET A 19 -9.39 -3.29 -3.20
C MET A 19 -8.17 -2.81 -3.96
N THR A 20 -7.36 -3.76 -4.41
CA THR A 20 -6.19 -3.50 -5.23
C THR A 20 -6.53 -3.82 -6.67
N THR A 21 -6.30 -2.85 -7.56
CA THR A 21 -6.47 -3.02 -9.00
C THR A 21 -5.13 -2.86 -9.69
N ARG A 22 -4.91 -3.61 -10.77
CA ARG A 22 -3.69 -3.55 -11.58
C ARG A 22 -4.06 -3.30 -13.02
N SER A 23 -3.27 -2.45 -13.69
CA SER A 23 -3.44 -2.09 -15.10
C SER A 23 -2.16 -2.44 -15.85
N CYS A 24 -2.22 -3.36 -16.81
CA CYS A 24 -1.06 -3.79 -17.59
C CYS A 24 -0.71 -2.74 -18.66
N HIS A 25 0.56 -2.32 -18.75
CA HIS A 25 1.01 -1.36 -19.78
C HIS A 25 1.08 -1.98 -21.18
N GLY A 26 1.18 -3.31 -21.29
CA GLY A 26 1.27 -4.01 -22.58
C GLY A 26 -0.07 -4.17 -23.31
N CYS A 27 -1.18 -4.33 -22.59
CA CYS A 27 -2.51 -4.51 -23.19
C CYS A 27 -3.58 -3.52 -22.69
N SER A 28 -3.21 -2.62 -21.79
CA SER A 28 -4.09 -1.63 -21.16
C SER A 28 -5.28 -2.22 -20.37
N ASN A 29 -5.33 -3.54 -20.19
CA ASN A 29 -6.38 -4.17 -19.40
C ASN A 29 -6.18 -3.90 -17.91
N ARG A 30 -7.31 -3.67 -17.23
CA ARG A 30 -7.41 -3.54 -15.79
C ARG A 30 -8.05 -4.80 -15.19
N PHE A 31 -7.57 -5.22 -14.04
CA PHE A 31 -8.06 -6.39 -13.32
C PHE A 31 -7.95 -6.15 -11.82
N ASP A 32 -8.89 -6.74 -11.08
CA ASP A 32 -8.88 -6.73 -9.63
C ASP A 32 -7.89 -7.78 -9.15
N ALA A 33 -6.91 -7.34 -8.38
CA ALA A 33 -5.83 -8.19 -7.90
C ALA A 33 -6.21 -8.84 -6.57
N ASP A 34 -6.62 -8.02 -5.60
CA ASP A 34 -6.82 -8.46 -4.21
C ASP A 34 -7.92 -7.62 -3.52
N ARG A 35 -8.65 -8.25 -2.60
CA ARG A 35 -9.60 -7.59 -1.69
C ARG A 35 -9.26 -8.01 -0.26
N VAL A 36 -8.90 -7.05 0.59
CA VAL A 36 -8.42 -7.29 1.96
C VAL A 36 -9.26 -6.47 2.93
N THR A 37 -9.70 -7.07 4.04
CA THR A 37 -10.61 -6.45 5.03
C THR A 37 -9.92 -5.52 6.02
N ASP A 38 -8.60 -5.33 5.87
CA ASP A 38 -7.77 -4.44 6.68
C ASP A 38 -6.99 -3.46 5.79
N LEU A 39 -6.76 -2.25 6.31
CA LEU A 39 -5.86 -1.30 5.69
C LEU A 39 -4.42 -1.60 6.12
N VAL A 40 -3.63 -2.16 5.22
CA VAL A 40 -2.18 -2.32 5.44
C VAL A 40 -1.49 -1.01 5.13
N VAL A 41 -0.94 -0.38 6.16
CA VAL A 41 -0.16 0.85 6.05
C VAL A 41 1.33 0.53 6.10
N ARG A 42 2.09 0.99 5.10
CA ARG A 42 3.54 0.78 5.04
C ARG A 42 4.24 1.92 5.78
N VAL A 43 5.04 1.58 6.80
CA VAL A 43 5.89 2.56 7.49
C VAL A 43 7.16 2.76 6.66
N PRO A 44 7.58 4.01 6.38
CA PRO A 44 8.82 4.29 5.66
C PRO A 44 10.01 3.69 6.41
N LEU A 45 10.91 3.04 5.67
CA LEU A 45 12.20 2.64 6.22
C LEU A 45 13.10 3.86 6.37
N LEU A 46 14.07 3.77 7.28
CA LEU A 46 15.18 4.71 7.34
C LEU A 46 15.87 4.79 5.98
N SER A 47 16.29 5.99 5.60
CA SER A 47 17.06 6.21 4.38
C SER A 47 18.34 5.38 4.40
N HIS A 48 18.90 5.12 3.21
CA HIS A 48 20.18 4.40 3.10
C HIS A 48 21.31 5.10 3.88
N GLU A 49 21.29 6.44 3.94
CA GLU A 49 22.23 7.23 4.74
C GLU A 49 22.04 6.99 6.24
N ALA A 50 20.80 7.03 6.73
CA ALA A 50 20.47 6.74 8.13
C ALA A 50 20.72 5.28 8.53
N GLN A 51 20.70 4.33 7.59
CA GLN A 51 21.09 2.95 7.88
C GLN A 51 22.60 2.81 8.16
N MET A 52 23.42 3.71 7.62
CA MET A 52 24.88 3.66 7.70
C MET A 52 25.49 4.69 8.67
N ASN A 53 24.69 5.67 9.13
CA ASN A 53 25.15 6.78 9.96
C ASN A 53 24.24 7.00 11.19
N ALA A 54 24.84 6.99 12.39
CA ALA A 54 24.11 7.09 13.66
C ALA A 54 23.40 8.44 13.89
N ASP A 55 24.03 9.55 13.51
CA ASP A 55 23.44 10.89 13.69
C ASP A 55 22.24 11.11 12.75
N SER A 56 22.32 10.57 11.54
CA SER A 56 21.24 10.59 10.55
C SER A 56 20.10 9.69 10.96
N ARG A 57 20.42 8.52 11.54
CA ARG A 57 19.44 7.63 12.16
C ARG A 57 18.67 8.31 13.29
N GLU A 58 19.35 8.89 14.27
CA GLU A 58 18.71 9.55 15.40
C GLU A 58 17.80 10.70 14.94
N ARG A 59 18.22 11.42 13.90
CA ARG A 59 17.42 12.49 13.28
C ARG A 59 16.14 11.94 12.64
N GLU A 60 16.24 10.90 11.83
CA GLU A 60 15.09 10.30 11.15
C GLU A 60 14.14 9.60 12.13
N GLU A 61 14.65 8.89 13.14
CA GLU A 61 13.82 8.24 14.16
C GLU A 61 13.04 9.25 15.02
N ARG A 62 13.50 10.50 15.10
CA ARG A 62 12.82 11.61 15.80
C ARG A 62 11.81 12.35 14.93
N GLN A 63 11.75 12.09 13.62
CA GLN A 63 10.76 12.72 12.76
C GLN A 63 9.41 12.00 12.90
N PRO A 64 8.36 12.70 13.35
CA PRO A 64 7.04 12.10 13.42
C PRO A 64 6.52 11.82 12.02
N VAL A 65 6.04 10.60 11.79
CA VAL A 65 5.34 10.24 10.55
C VAL A 65 3.85 10.40 10.79
N SER A 66 3.17 11.21 9.99
CA SER A 66 1.74 11.42 10.16
C SER A 66 0.93 10.26 9.57
N LEU A 67 -0.18 9.90 10.23
CA LEU A 67 -1.13 8.95 9.67
C LEU A 67 -1.64 9.39 8.29
N GLN A 68 -1.82 10.70 8.08
CA GLN A 68 -2.27 11.24 6.80
C GLN A 68 -1.27 10.97 5.66
N GLU A 69 0.04 11.12 5.91
CA GLU A 69 1.09 10.80 4.93
C GLU A 69 1.11 9.30 4.63
N LEU A 70 0.97 8.48 5.66
CA LEU A 70 0.91 7.04 5.54
C LEU A 70 -0.29 6.57 4.70
N LEU A 71 -1.48 7.15 4.91
CA LEU A 71 -2.67 6.89 4.12
C LEU A 71 -2.50 7.36 2.66
N LYS A 72 -1.92 8.54 2.47
CA LYS A 72 -1.63 9.08 1.13
C LYS A 72 -0.65 8.18 0.37
N ALA A 73 0.39 7.68 1.03
CA ALA A 73 1.34 6.74 0.46
C ALA A 73 0.67 5.41 0.10
N ALA A 74 -0.17 4.86 1.00
CA ALA A 74 -0.90 3.61 0.76
C ALA A 74 -1.88 3.69 -0.43
N TRP A 75 -2.39 4.87 -0.78
CA TRP A 75 -3.27 5.07 -1.93
C TRP A 75 -2.54 5.50 -3.21
N SER A 76 -1.24 5.77 -3.14
CA SER A 76 -0.46 6.17 -4.30
C SER A 76 -0.35 5.00 -5.28
N PRO A 77 -0.58 5.22 -6.59
CA PRO A 77 -0.29 4.19 -7.59
C PRO A 77 1.19 3.81 -7.58
N GLU A 78 1.46 2.52 -7.73
CA GLU A 78 2.81 1.95 -7.80
C GLU A 78 3.04 1.31 -9.17
N ASN A 79 4.21 1.51 -9.77
CA ASN A 79 4.59 0.80 -10.99
C ASN A 79 5.31 -0.50 -10.63
N ILE A 80 4.84 -1.59 -11.22
CA ILE A 80 5.39 -2.94 -11.09
C ILE A 80 6.12 -3.24 -12.39
N GLU A 81 7.42 -3.46 -12.30
CA GLU A 81 8.22 -3.95 -13.43
C GLU A 81 8.13 -5.47 -13.54
N GLY A 82 8.23 -5.99 -14.77
CA GLY A 82 8.26 -7.43 -15.01
C GLY A 82 6.93 -8.15 -14.72
N TYR A 83 5.81 -7.44 -14.76
CA TYR A 83 4.48 -7.99 -14.54
C TYR A 83 4.09 -9.01 -15.63
N ASP A 84 3.83 -10.27 -15.21
CA ASP A 84 3.30 -11.33 -16.08
C ASP A 84 1.78 -11.17 -16.25
N CYS A 85 1.39 -10.48 -17.31
CA CYS A 85 -0.01 -10.33 -17.67
C CYS A 85 -0.53 -11.57 -18.39
N ARG A 86 -1.42 -12.34 -17.74
CA ARG A 86 -2.09 -13.51 -18.33
C ARG A 86 -2.69 -13.24 -19.70
N VAL A 87 -3.30 -12.07 -19.92
CA VAL A 87 -3.91 -11.71 -21.21
C VAL A 87 -2.86 -11.46 -22.29
N CYS A 88 -1.73 -10.83 -21.96
CA CYS A 88 -0.63 -10.66 -22.92
C CYS A 88 0.01 -12.02 -23.24
N ARG A 89 0.13 -12.89 -22.24
CA ARG A 89 0.68 -14.24 -22.39
C ARG A 89 -0.15 -15.14 -23.30
N THR A 90 -1.48 -15.01 -23.29
CA THR A 90 -2.38 -15.83 -24.12
C THR A 90 -2.70 -15.23 -25.49
N ARG A 91 -2.25 -14.00 -25.79
CA ARG A 91 -2.45 -13.39 -27.10
C ARG A 91 -1.39 -13.88 -28.10
N PRO A 92 -1.78 -14.30 -29.32
CA PRO A 92 -0.86 -14.79 -30.34
C PRO A 92 -0.05 -13.67 -31.05
N SER A 93 0.05 -12.48 -30.48
CA SER A 93 0.71 -11.33 -31.11
C SER A 93 2.24 -11.38 -30.99
N LYS A 94 2.93 -10.86 -32.02
CA LYS A 94 4.40 -10.80 -32.25
C LYS A 94 5.30 -10.28 -31.11
N HIS A 95 4.71 -9.88 -29.99
CA HIS A 95 5.41 -9.56 -28.74
C HIS A 95 5.15 -10.71 -27.74
N GLY A 96 5.62 -11.91 -28.06
CA GLY A 96 5.43 -13.08 -27.19
C GLY A 96 5.89 -12.81 -25.77
N ALA A 97 5.16 -13.34 -24.78
CA ALA A 97 5.45 -13.43 -23.33
C ALA A 97 6.55 -12.49 -22.77
N LYS A 98 6.56 -11.21 -23.13
CA LYS A 98 7.48 -10.23 -22.57
C LYS A 98 6.87 -9.74 -21.27
N ALA A 99 7.67 -9.76 -20.21
CA ALA A 99 7.27 -9.15 -18.96
C ALA A 99 7.04 -7.64 -19.22
N HIS A 100 5.86 -7.14 -18.85
CA HIS A 100 5.47 -5.75 -19.08
C HIS A 100 5.50 -4.97 -17.77
N GLY A 101 5.46 -3.64 -17.86
CA GLY A 101 5.09 -2.84 -16.70
C GLY A 101 3.60 -3.02 -16.37
N ALA A 102 3.23 -2.80 -15.11
CA ALA A 102 1.85 -2.59 -14.70
C ALA A 102 1.78 -1.47 -13.66
N THR A 103 0.65 -0.77 -13.59
CA THR A 103 0.37 0.15 -12.49
C THR A 103 -0.62 -0.49 -11.55
N GLN A 104 -0.25 -0.62 -10.27
CA GLN A 104 -1.10 -1.07 -9.19
C GLN A 104 -1.65 0.14 -8.43
N LYS A 105 -2.92 0.08 -8.02
CA LYS A 105 -3.54 1.09 -7.17
C LYS A 105 -4.46 0.42 -6.15
N SER A 106 -4.35 0.83 -4.90
CA SER A 106 -5.28 0.45 -3.83
C SER A 106 -6.34 1.53 -3.64
N SER A 107 -7.56 1.12 -3.38
CA SER A 107 -8.70 2.00 -3.06
C SER A 107 -9.51 1.40 -1.92
N ILE A 108 -10.09 2.24 -1.06
CA ILE A 108 -11.10 1.78 -0.11
C ILE A 108 -12.36 1.42 -0.91
N SER A 109 -12.78 0.16 -0.84
CA SER A 109 -14.00 -0.30 -1.50
C SER A 109 -15.21 -0.24 -0.58
N GLU A 110 -15.02 -0.54 0.71
CA GLU A 110 -16.10 -0.53 1.71
C GLU A 110 -15.55 -0.15 3.09
N THR A 111 -16.31 0.65 3.82
CA THR A 111 -16.14 0.88 5.26
C THR A 111 -17.34 0.28 5.96
N LYS A 112 -17.12 -0.63 6.91
CA LYS A 112 -18.19 -1.17 7.77
C LYS A 112 -17.91 -0.84 9.21
N ASP A 113 -18.91 -0.31 9.90
CA ASP A 113 -18.91 -0.20 11.34
C ASP A 113 -18.98 -1.63 11.90
N VAL A 114 -17.99 -2.00 12.71
CA VAL A 114 -17.98 -3.27 13.43
C VAL A 114 -18.36 -2.96 14.87
N LEU A 115 -19.59 -3.31 15.22
CA LEU A 115 -20.14 -3.22 16.59
C LEU A 115 -19.57 -4.33 17.48
#